data_AF-A0A4R4XNH1-F1
#
_entry.id   AF-A0A4R4XNH1-F1
#
_cell.length_a   1.000
_cell.length_b   1.000
_cell.length_c   1.000
_cell.angle_alpha   90.00
_cell.angle_beta   90.00
_cell.angle_gamma   90.00
#
_symmetry.space_group_name_H-M   'P 1'
#
loop_
_entity.id
_entity.type
_entity.pdbx_description
1 polymer ?
#
loop_
_entity_poly.entity_id
_entity_poly.type
_entity_poly.pdbx_seq_one_letter_code
_entity_poly.pdbx_strand_id
1 'polypeptide(L)'
;MELDLLDRVSARVRDRMPDRIPADWGLSHADLHRGNLVRTPGGDTAVIDFDDCGWGYYALDIATVLSSVLRVCDAPSYGRFAAGYLRGYRAVRELPPAMARFDEFLVMRDVIILNFVLSSANEAVLSWGPGRAKGIFDLMRTYAETGEYAGHLDLAC
;
A
#
# COMPACT_ATOMS: atom_id res chain seq x y z
N MET A 1 -10.09 21.88 -5.65
CA MET A 1 -11.08 20.94 -5.09
C MET A 1 -10.46 19.55 -4.89
N GLU A 2 -9.88 18.91 -5.92
CA GLU A 2 -9.09 17.66 -5.76
C GLU A 2 -7.58 17.89 -5.65
N LEU A 3 -7.01 18.84 -6.41
CA LEU A 3 -5.58 19.19 -6.29
C LEU A 3 -5.23 19.69 -4.87
N ASP A 4 -6.06 20.56 -4.29
CA ASP A 4 -5.93 21.01 -2.90
C ASP A 4 -5.99 19.85 -1.89
N LEU A 5 -6.84 18.84 -2.14
CA LEU A 5 -6.89 17.64 -1.31
C LEU A 5 -5.58 16.84 -1.42
N LEU A 6 -5.06 16.64 -2.64
CA LEU A 6 -3.79 15.96 -2.85
C LEU A 6 -2.61 16.68 -2.18
N ASP A 7 -2.59 18.01 -2.24
CA ASP A 7 -1.57 18.82 -1.56
C ASP A 7 -1.64 18.65 -0.04
N ARG A 8 -2.84 18.74 0.54
CA ARG A 8 -3.06 18.52 1.98
C ARG A 8 -2.69 17.11 2.42
N VAL A 9 -3.10 16.09 1.67
CA VAL A 9 -2.78 14.68 1.96
C VAL A 9 -1.28 14.45 1.85
N SER A 10 -0.65 14.94 0.79
CA SER A 10 0.80 14.80 0.57
C SER A 10 1.61 15.49 1.67
N ALA A 11 1.21 16.68 2.10
CA ALA A 11 1.84 17.38 3.22
C ALA A 11 1.70 16.57 4.52
N ARG A 12 0.49 16.09 4.83
CA ARG A 12 0.23 15.30 6.04
C ARG A 12 1.02 14.00 6.09
N VAL A 13 1.08 13.27 4.97
CA VAL A 13 1.90 12.05 4.87
C VAL A 13 3.36 12.43 5.11
N ARG A 14 3.90 13.42 4.39
CA ARG A 14 5.30 13.86 4.50
C ARG A 14 5.68 14.23 5.94
N ASP A 15 4.84 14.96 6.65
CA ASP A 15 5.09 15.41 8.02
C ASP A 15 5.08 14.26 9.04
N ARG A 16 4.47 13.13 8.69
CA ARG A 16 4.32 11.95 9.57
C ARG A 16 5.26 10.82 9.23
N MET A 17 5.93 10.87 8.08
CA MET A 17 6.89 9.85 7.67
C MET A 17 8.05 9.77 8.68
N PRO A 18 8.43 8.55 9.10
CA PRO A 18 9.56 8.38 10.00
C PRO A 18 10.89 8.63 9.28
N ASP A 19 11.95 8.84 10.06
CA ASP A 19 13.30 8.96 9.53
C ASP A 19 13.73 7.70 8.75
N ARG A 20 14.60 7.90 7.77
CA ARG A 20 15.15 6.80 6.96
C ARG A 20 16.30 6.16 7.73
N ILE A 21 15.99 5.16 8.54
CA ILE A 21 16.98 4.33 9.24
C ILE A 21 17.20 2.99 8.50
N PRO A 22 18.35 2.33 8.67
CA PRO A 22 18.61 1.05 8.00
C PRO A 22 17.57 -0.05 8.27
N ALA A 23 16.91 -0.01 9.43
CA ALA A 23 15.85 -0.95 9.77
C ALA A 23 14.58 -0.76 8.92
N ASP A 24 14.35 0.45 8.41
CA ASP A 24 13.15 0.86 7.68
C ASP A 24 13.36 1.05 6.18
N TRP A 25 14.61 1.27 5.75
CA TRP A 25 14.92 1.73 4.40
C TRP A 25 15.92 0.81 3.68
N GLY A 26 15.63 0.49 2.42
CA GLY A 26 16.54 -0.25 1.56
C GLY A 26 15.95 -0.49 0.17
N LEU A 27 16.48 -1.48 -0.56
CA LEU A 27 15.90 -1.89 -1.83
C LEU A 27 14.54 -2.57 -1.59
N SER A 28 13.49 -2.01 -2.19
CA SER A 28 12.11 -2.49 -2.16
C SER A 28 11.62 -2.79 -3.58
N HIS A 29 10.58 -3.61 -3.68
CA HIS A 29 9.92 -3.88 -4.96
C HIS A 29 9.08 -2.68 -5.43
N ALA A 30 8.52 -1.91 -4.49
CA ALA A 30 7.65 -0.73 -4.70
C ALA A 30 6.28 -0.99 -5.37
N ASP A 31 6.09 -2.15 -5.99
CA ASP A 31 4.84 -2.59 -6.61
C ASP A 31 4.42 -4.03 -6.24
N LEU A 32 4.70 -4.46 -5.01
CA LEU A 32 4.42 -5.83 -4.54
C LEU A 32 2.93 -6.09 -4.27
N HIS A 33 2.05 -5.95 -5.26
CA HIS A 33 0.63 -6.26 -5.11
C HIS A 33 0.34 -7.74 -5.41
N ARG A 34 -0.85 -8.24 -5.02
CA ARG A 34 -1.24 -9.66 -5.20
C ARG A 34 -1.10 -10.22 -6.63
N GLY A 35 -1.05 -9.35 -7.64
CA GLY A 35 -0.89 -9.75 -9.04
C GLY A 35 0.55 -10.15 -9.38
N ASN A 36 1.51 -9.62 -8.62
CA ASN A 36 2.94 -9.89 -8.74
C ASN A 36 3.41 -11.01 -7.81
N LEU A 37 2.47 -11.71 -7.16
CA LEU A 37 2.70 -12.92 -6.36
C LEU A 37 2.17 -14.13 -7.13
N VAL A 38 3.06 -14.97 -7.66
CA VAL A 38 2.70 -16.12 -8.49
C VAL A 38 3.06 -17.44 -7.82
N ARG A 39 2.25 -18.47 -8.05
CA ARG A 39 2.53 -19.83 -7.57
C ARG A 39 3.49 -20.52 -8.51
N THR A 40 4.58 -21.06 -7.98
CA THR A 40 5.47 -21.92 -8.75
C THR A 40 4.83 -23.30 -8.95
N PRO A 41 5.28 -24.08 -9.95
CA PRO A 41 4.82 -25.47 -10.10
C PRO A 41 5.07 -26.34 -8.85
N GLY A 42 6.07 -26.00 -8.03
CA GLY A 42 6.37 -26.66 -6.76
C GLY A 42 5.47 -26.25 -5.59
N GLY A 43 4.59 -25.26 -5.77
CA GLY A 43 3.64 -24.79 -4.76
C GLY A 43 4.12 -23.57 -3.95
N ASP A 44 5.38 -23.15 -4.14
CA ASP A 44 5.95 -21.95 -3.53
C ASP A 44 5.35 -20.67 -4.12
N THR A 45 5.61 -19.55 -3.45
CA THR A 45 5.28 -18.21 -3.98
C THR A 45 6.53 -17.57 -4.55
N ALA A 46 6.49 -17.16 -5.81
CA ALA A 46 7.49 -16.33 -6.45
C ALA A 46 6.98 -14.91 -6.64
N VAL A 47 7.93 -13.97 -6.67
CA VAL A 47 7.68 -12.55 -6.91
C VAL A 47 8.19 -12.21 -8.31
N ILE A 48 7.42 -11.41 -9.05
CA ILE A 48 7.75 -10.96 -10.41
C ILE A 48 7.59 -9.44 -10.51
N ASP A 49 8.03 -8.86 -11.62
CA ASP A 49 7.79 -7.46 -11.99
C ASP A 49 8.52 -6.41 -11.13
N PHE A 50 9.86 -6.41 -11.21
CA PHE A 50 10.74 -5.52 -10.45
C PHE A 50 11.05 -4.20 -11.18
N ASP A 51 10.24 -3.76 -12.15
CA ASP A 51 10.53 -2.56 -12.94
C ASP A 51 10.46 -1.25 -12.12
N ASP A 52 9.59 -1.20 -11.11
CA ASP A 52 9.47 -0.12 -10.13
C ASP A 52 10.47 -0.23 -8.96
N CYS A 53 11.32 -1.26 -8.93
CA CYS A 53 12.18 -1.51 -7.78
C CYS A 53 13.15 -0.33 -7.53
N GLY A 54 13.37 -0.03 -6.25
CA GLY A 54 14.14 1.14 -5.88
C GLY A 54 14.37 1.26 -4.39
N TRP A 55 15.08 2.31 -4.00
CA TRP A 55 15.34 2.63 -2.60
C TRP A 55 14.09 3.24 -1.96
N GLY A 56 13.53 2.57 -0.97
CA GLY A 56 12.30 2.95 -0.32
C GLY A 56 12.15 2.36 1.07
N TYR A 57 11.01 2.66 1.70
CA TYR A 57 10.64 2.06 2.98
C TYR A 57 10.15 0.63 2.77
N TYR A 58 10.63 -0.32 3.57
CA TYR A 58 10.14 -1.70 3.55
C TYR A 58 8.64 -1.80 3.89
N ALA A 59 8.13 -0.86 4.67
CA ALA A 59 6.71 -0.74 5.00
C ALA A 59 5.82 -0.48 3.76
N LEU A 60 6.37 0.12 2.69
CA LEU A 60 5.62 0.34 1.45
C LEU A 60 5.28 -0.97 0.73
N ASP A 61 6.20 -1.93 0.66
CA ASP A 61 5.93 -3.26 0.08
C ASP A 61 4.85 -3.99 0.88
N ILE A 62 4.94 -3.94 2.22
CA ILE A 62 3.93 -4.52 3.12
C ILE A 62 2.56 -3.87 2.89
N ALA A 63 2.50 -2.54 2.84
CA ALA A 63 1.26 -1.79 2.57
C ALA A 63 0.69 -2.10 1.19
N THR A 64 1.55 -2.32 0.19
CA THR A 64 1.15 -2.64 -1.18
C THR A 64 0.47 -4.01 -1.26
N VAL A 65 1.05 -5.04 -0.63
CA VAL A 65 0.42 -6.37 -0.53
C VAL A 65 -0.95 -6.25 0.15
N LEU A 66 -0.99 -5.64 1.33
CA LEU A 66 -2.18 -5.57 2.17
C LEU A 66 -3.29 -4.74 1.52
N SER A 67 -2.98 -3.58 0.93
CA SER A 67 -3.92 -2.75 0.18
C SER A 67 -4.54 -3.54 -0.99
N SER A 68 -3.74 -4.35 -1.68
CA SER A 68 -4.24 -5.14 -2.81
C SER A 68 -5.25 -6.21 -2.40
N VAL A 69 -5.18 -6.74 -1.17
CA VAL A 69 -6.11 -7.75 -0.65
C VAL A 69 -7.34 -7.12 0.01
N LEU A 70 -7.15 -6.02 0.75
CA LEU A 70 -8.24 -5.22 1.36
C LEU A 70 -9.36 -4.91 0.36
N ARG A 71 -9.00 -4.71 -0.89
CA ARG A 71 -9.89 -4.26 -1.97
C ARG A 71 -10.73 -5.36 -2.61
N VAL A 72 -10.47 -6.63 -2.27
CA VAL A 72 -11.14 -7.79 -2.88
C VAL A 72 -11.72 -8.76 -1.86
N CYS A 73 -11.59 -8.46 -0.56
CA CYS A 73 -12.04 -9.32 0.53
C CYS A 73 -12.94 -8.55 1.50
N ASP A 74 -13.80 -9.28 2.20
CA ASP A 74 -14.52 -8.74 3.35
C ASP A 74 -13.57 -8.51 4.55
N ALA A 75 -14.02 -7.73 5.54
CA ALA A 75 -13.20 -7.38 6.70
C ALA A 75 -12.69 -8.61 7.48
N PRO A 76 -13.50 -9.67 7.74
CA PRO A 76 -13.00 -10.88 8.41
C PRO A 76 -11.90 -11.61 7.62
N SER A 77 -12.06 -11.75 6.30
CA SER A 77 -11.07 -12.43 5.46
C SER A 77 -9.80 -11.62 5.32
N TYR A 78 -9.92 -10.29 5.19
CA TYR A 78 -8.79 -9.38 5.21
C TYR A 78 -8.01 -9.48 6.53
N GLY A 79 -8.67 -9.45 7.67
CA GLY A 79 -8.01 -9.59 8.98
C GLY A 79 -7.26 -10.92 9.12
N ARG A 80 -7.84 -12.03 8.68
CA ARG A 80 -7.16 -13.33 8.65
C ARG A 80 -5.94 -13.33 7.74
N PHE A 81 -6.06 -12.77 6.54
CA PHE A 81 -4.94 -12.65 5.60
C PHE A 81 -3.82 -11.80 6.17
N ALA A 82 -4.13 -10.61 6.67
CA ALA A 82 -3.16 -9.68 7.23
C ALA A 82 -2.38 -10.30 8.39
N ALA A 83 -3.09 -10.95 9.33
CA ALA A 83 -2.45 -11.65 10.44
C ALA A 83 -1.53 -12.79 9.96
N GLY A 84 -1.95 -13.56 8.94
CA GLY A 84 -1.12 -14.62 8.34
C GLY A 84 0.13 -14.07 7.65
N TYR A 85 -0.04 -13.03 6.84
CA TYR A 85 1.04 -12.36 6.12
C TYR A 85 2.08 -11.77 7.08
N LEU A 86 1.64 -11.02 8.10
CA LEU A 86 2.53 -10.39 9.08
C LEU A 86 3.27 -11.42 9.95
N ARG A 87 2.62 -12.54 10.30
CA ARG A 87 3.30 -13.66 10.96
C ARG A 87 4.38 -14.27 10.07
N GLY A 88 4.08 -14.46 8.78
CA GLY A 88 5.05 -14.97 7.80
C GLY A 88 6.25 -14.04 7.63
N TYR A 89 6.02 -12.74 7.59
CA TYR A 89 7.09 -11.73 7.55
C TYR A 89 7.98 -11.81 8.81
N ARG A 90 7.35 -11.76 10.00
CA ARG A 90 8.02 -11.82 11.31
C ARG A 90 8.85 -13.10 11.53
N ALA A 91 8.51 -14.20 10.85
CA ALA A 91 9.29 -15.44 10.92
C ALA A 91 10.69 -15.33 10.29
N VAL A 92 10.94 -14.32 9.46
CA VAL A 92 12.23 -14.10 8.79
C VAL A 92 12.86 -12.78 9.24
N ARG A 93 12.06 -11.74 9.47
CA ARG A 93 12.54 -10.40 9.83
C ARG A 93 11.54 -9.69 10.72
N GLU A 94 12.03 -8.98 11.74
CA GLU A 94 11.21 -8.05 12.52
C GLU A 94 10.50 -7.03 11.63
N LEU A 95 9.30 -6.62 12.03
CA LEU A 95 8.59 -5.57 11.29
C LEU A 95 9.38 -4.25 11.35
N PRO A 96 9.46 -3.51 10.23
CA PRO A 96 10.11 -2.21 10.22
C PRO A 96 9.44 -1.26 11.24
N PRO A 97 10.18 -0.53 12.09
CA PRO A 97 9.61 0.49 12.98
C PRO A 97 8.64 1.47 12.30
N ALA A 98 8.87 1.76 11.02
CA ALA A 98 7.98 2.57 10.18
C ALA A 98 6.55 2.03 10.09
N MET A 99 6.30 0.75 10.39
CA MET A 99 4.94 0.19 10.50
C MET A 99 4.06 0.93 11.53
N ALA A 100 4.64 1.69 12.48
CA ALA A 100 3.88 2.59 13.34
C ALA A 100 3.13 3.70 12.57
N ARG A 101 3.47 3.91 11.29
CA ARG A 101 2.85 4.86 10.35
C ARG A 101 2.21 4.12 9.16
N PHE A 102 1.66 2.94 9.41
CA PHE A 102 1.13 2.07 8.35
C PHE A 102 0.06 2.75 7.47
N ASP A 103 -0.83 3.53 8.06
CA ASP A 103 -1.86 4.28 7.33
C ASP A 103 -1.25 5.27 6.33
N GLU A 104 -0.15 5.94 6.69
CA GLU A 104 0.59 6.81 5.77
C GLU A 104 1.11 6.06 4.54
N PHE A 105 1.54 4.80 4.70
CA PHE A 105 1.97 3.94 3.58
C PHE A 105 0.80 3.46 2.72
N LEU A 106 -0.39 3.22 3.31
CA LEU A 106 -1.61 2.92 2.55
C LEU A 106 -2.03 4.12 1.70
N VAL A 107 -1.99 5.34 2.27
CA VAL A 107 -2.25 6.58 1.55
C VAL A 107 -1.21 6.81 0.44
N MET A 108 0.07 6.59 0.73
CA MET A 108 1.14 6.67 -0.26
C MET A 108 0.90 5.71 -1.43
N ARG A 109 0.47 4.46 -1.15
CA ARG A 109 0.11 3.50 -2.18
C ARG A 109 -1.06 4.00 -3.04
N ASP A 110 -2.03 4.66 -2.43
CA ASP A 110 -3.16 5.23 -3.16
C ASP A 110 -2.75 6.39 -4.08
N VAL A 111 -1.78 7.20 -3.69
CA VAL A 111 -1.17 8.21 -4.58
C VAL A 111 -0.47 7.54 -5.77
N ILE A 112 0.26 6.44 -5.56
CA ILE A 112 0.91 5.68 -6.64
C ILE A 112 -0.14 5.13 -7.63
N ILE A 113 -1.24 4.56 -7.11
CA ILE A 113 -2.33 4.08 -7.95
C ILE A 113 -3.02 5.22 -8.72
N LEU A 114 -3.22 6.38 -8.09
CA LEU A 114 -3.75 7.56 -8.80
C LEU A 114 -2.83 7.99 -9.93
N ASN A 115 -1.51 8.03 -9.70
CA ASN A 115 -0.56 8.34 -10.75
C ASN A 115 -0.72 7.39 -11.94
N PHE A 116 -0.71 6.07 -11.69
CA PHE A 116 -0.93 5.06 -12.72
C PHE A 116 -2.25 5.26 -13.47
N VAL A 117 -3.36 5.40 -12.74
CA VAL A 117 -4.70 5.53 -13.34
C VAL A 117 -4.83 6.79 -14.18
N LEU A 118 -4.34 7.94 -13.68
CA LEU A 118 -4.49 9.23 -14.33
C LEU A 118 -3.51 9.43 -15.48
N SER A 119 -2.36 8.74 -15.48
CA SER A 119 -1.38 8.81 -16.56
C SER A 119 -1.54 7.71 -17.61
N SER A 120 -2.42 6.73 -17.41
CA SER A 120 -2.56 5.60 -18.30
C SER A 120 -3.33 5.93 -19.58
N ALA A 121 -2.77 5.53 -20.72
CA ALA A 121 -3.46 5.52 -22.01
C ALA A 121 -4.03 4.14 -22.37
N ASN A 122 -3.92 3.15 -21.46
CA ASN A 122 -4.39 1.79 -21.71
C ASN A 122 -5.93 1.72 -21.63
N GLU A 123 -6.58 1.21 -22.68
CA GLU A 123 -8.05 1.15 -22.79
C GLU A 123 -8.71 0.38 -21.63
N ALA A 124 -8.10 -0.72 -21.18
CA ALA A 124 -8.61 -1.45 -20.03
C ALA A 124 -8.57 -0.57 -18.78
N VAL A 125 -7.47 0.16 -18.54
CA VAL A 125 -7.35 1.08 -17.41
C VAL A 125 -8.37 2.22 -17.51
N LEU A 126 -8.57 2.80 -18.69
CA LEU A 126 -9.55 3.86 -18.91
C LEU A 126 -10.99 3.41 -18.57
N SER A 127 -11.31 2.13 -18.74
CA SER A 127 -12.64 1.60 -18.42
C SER A 127 -12.96 1.57 -16.92
N TRP A 128 -12.00 1.20 -16.06
CA TRP A 128 -12.22 1.03 -14.61
C TRP A 128 -11.60 2.17 -13.78
N GLY A 129 -10.64 2.89 -14.35
CA GLY A 129 -9.83 3.92 -13.71
C GLY A 129 -10.63 5.04 -13.04
N PRO A 130 -11.64 5.65 -13.71
CA PRO A 130 -12.43 6.71 -13.09
C PRO A 130 -13.13 6.29 -11.80
N GLY A 131 -13.72 5.09 -11.78
CA GLY A 131 -14.35 4.53 -10.58
C GLY A 131 -13.34 4.29 -9.46
N ARG A 132 -12.15 3.80 -9.83
CA ARG A 132 -11.05 3.61 -8.89
C ARG A 132 -10.55 4.92 -8.30
N ALA A 133 -10.32 5.94 -9.13
CA ALA A 133 -9.85 7.25 -8.69
C ALA A 133 -10.86 7.91 -7.74
N LYS A 134 -12.16 7.87 -8.07
CA LYS A 134 -13.23 8.37 -7.18
C LYS A 134 -13.17 7.72 -5.80
N GLY A 135 -13.05 6.40 -5.73
CA GLY A 135 -12.94 5.68 -4.45
C GLY A 135 -11.70 6.07 -3.65
N ILE A 136 -10.56 6.31 -4.31
CA ILE A 136 -9.35 6.81 -3.64
C ILE A 136 -9.55 8.23 -3.12
N PHE A 137 -10.16 9.14 -3.88
CA PHE A 137 -10.44 10.49 -3.41
C PHE A 137 -11.41 10.51 -2.21
N ASP A 138 -12.38 9.59 -2.18
CA ASP A 138 -13.27 9.43 -1.03
C ASP A 138 -12.49 8.99 0.23
N LEU A 139 -11.56 8.03 0.10
CA LEU A 139 -10.65 7.61 1.19
C LEU A 139 -9.73 8.75 1.65
N MET A 140 -9.16 9.50 0.71
CA MET A 140 -8.28 10.63 1.00
C MET A 140 -9.00 11.76 1.73
N ARG A 141 -10.26 12.04 1.41
CA ARG A 141 -11.09 13.00 2.17
C ARG A 141 -11.21 12.57 3.64
N THR A 142 -11.59 11.31 3.88
CA THR A 142 -11.67 10.78 5.24
C THR A 142 -10.32 10.89 5.96
N TYR A 143 -9.23 10.45 5.33
CA TYR A 143 -7.90 10.56 5.92
C TYR A 143 -7.48 12.02 6.22
N ALA A 144 -7.82 12.96 5.35
CA ALA A 144 -7.50 14.37 5.54
C ALA A 144 -8.30 15.02 6.69
N GLU A 145 -9.47 14.47 7.03
CA GLU A 145 -10.34 14.93 8.11
C GLU A 145 -10.01 14.25 9.45
N THR A 146 -9.83 12.92 9.45
CA THR A 146 -9.69 12.12 10.67
C THR A 146 -8.23 11.75 10.98
N GLY A 147 -7.40 11.61 9.94
CA GLY A 147 -6.07 11.02 10.05
C GLY A 147 -6.04 9.50 10.02
N GLU A 148 -7.17 8.85 9.78
CA GLU A 148 -7.31 7.39 9.72
C GLU A 148 -7.56 6.94 8.29
N TYR A 149 -7.00 5.80 7.91
CA TYR A 149 -7.25 5.19 6.61
C TYR A 149 -8.29 4.06 6.74
N ALA A 150 -9.29 4.01 5.86
CA ALA A 150 -10.30 2.94 5.91
C ALA A 150 -9.65 1.60 5.54
N GLY A 151 -9.60 0.68 6.50
CA GLY A 151 -8.80 -0.55 6.43
C GLY A 151 -7.57 -0.56 7.34
N HIS A 152 -7.48 0.40 8.27
CA HIS A 152 -6.53 0.37 9.39
C HIS A 152 -6.46 -1.02 10.01
N LEU A 153 -5.23 -1.51 10.16
CA LEU A 153 -4.94 -2.70 10.95
C LEU A 153 -4.41 -2.23 12.30
N ASP A 154 -5.02 -2.69 13.38
CA ASP A 154 -4.40 -2.55 14.70
C ASP A 154 -3.20 -3.51 14.75
N LEU A 155 -2.01 -2.94 14.58
CA LEU A 155 -0.74 -3.67 14.58
C LEU A 155 -0.18 -3.89 16.00
N ALA A 156 -0.90 -3.45 17.05
CA ALA A 156 -0.46 -3.57 18.44
C ALA A 156 -0.60 -4.98 19.05
N CYS A 157 -0.85 -6.01 18.23
CA CYS A 157 -0.88 -7.41 18.63
C CYS A 157 0.33 -8.22 18.12
#